data_AF-A0A7X0H6K2-F1
#
_entry.id   AF-A0A7X0H6K2-F1
#
_cell.length_a   1.000
_cell.length_b   1.000
_cell.length_c   1.000
_cell.angle_alpha   90.00
_cell.angle_beta   90.00
_cell.angle_gamma   90.00
#
_symmetry.space_group_name_H-M   'P 1'
#
loop_
_entity.id
_entity.type
_entity.pdbx_description
1 polymer ?
#
loop_
_entity_poly.entity_id
_entity_poly.type
_entity_poly.pdbx_seq_one_letter_code
_entity_poly.pdbx_strand_id
1 'polypeptide(L)'
;MRRSLPLVLLLLVTTLAGIGCSAQRHMERGEAALVANDPVKARHHFARALEHDPKLMRKAEFAENFRVARRDAAVVEGQQALRQHRPLDAIECFTQALEHHADWLPALEGLDQAHADAADQYHKRALAAADDSDLGRAREQLQLALGHVPDHPDAAAALASLRLPIEQQPASYRQGQADRAKLAWDSALANYRQAVITDPQFLPARAAIEPTLDAAARDMLDRGAQALKESRFDDAENQTLRTLDYRPKHPELQPALARIDLARGEQALSQDLPGAARVWFIQAHDHVHGHAHGKAEHAKAAQRRDYATQLIRNRHRLDLQLTAHGEDNPKLAEALADIIQDKLSRHRQAALGFEPGGERIAITLDALDLPPATVTAKQLKHPYTVHYDVPNHEIDRLEHKLASIDDCINELSRKISHLEHRYHILHAQHPHGPECGCPHEVHRVHRQLEQARCEYNDARSDHRRVRHRLASTPTFITKTRTEYWTYTRLDHRRTVSLLASYALTEQGTPAHPLSTEVTDHDATLENIRRDLGLHEDPLRMRSDDDLVDELLDKMSSRLARELRHHLSHRRVDQLLAEADRLQSSDPVAAREARIAAEVLRP
;
A
#
# COMPACT_ATOMS: atom_id res chain seq x y z
N MET A 1 -2.80 21.43 79.12
CA MET A 1 -2.23 21.95 77.85
C MET A 1 -0.72 22.16 78.00
N ARG A 2 0.14 21.14 77.73
CA ARG A 2 1.63 21.24 77.68
C ARG A 2 2.34 19.86 77.54
N ARG A 3 1.95 18.93 76.63
CA ARG A 3 2.69 17.63 76.48
C ARG A 3 2.78 17.02 75.06
N SER A 4 2.45 17.76 73.99
CA SER A 4 2.58 17.27 72.60
C SER A 4 3.82 17.76 71.83
N LEU A 5 4.67 18.60 72.44
CA LEU A 5 5.76 19.29 71.74
C LEU A 5 6.98 18.43 71.34
N PRO A 6 7.41 17.36 72.06
CA PRO A 6 8.53 16.51 71.64
C PRO A 6 8.11 15.45 70.60
N LEU A 7 6.86 15.63 70.14
CA LEU A 7 5.92 14.88 69.32
C LEU A 7 5.89 15.09 67.81
N VAL A 8 6.23 16.34 67.50
CA VAL A 8 6.26 16.97 66.19
C VAL A 8 7.68 17.48 65.91
N LEU A 9 8.59 17.41 66.89
CA LEU A 9 9.96 17.90 66.77
C LEU A 9 10.91 16.84 66.17
N LEU A 10 10.80 15.56 66.51
CA LEU A 10 11.57 14.41 66.02
C LEU A 10 11.24 13.97 64.56
N LEU A 11 10.01 14.17 64.05
CA LEU A 11 9.53 13.94 62.68
C LEU A 11 9.91 15.10 61.79
N LEU A 12 9.83 16.33 62.32
CA LEU A 12 10.48 17.48 61.70
C LEU A 12 12.00 17.26 61.67
N VAL A 13 12.63 16.76 62.73
CA VAL A 13 14.08 16.51 62.76
C VAL A 13 14.49 15.36 61.83
N THR A 14 13.69 14.29 61.68
CA THR A 14 14.03 13.17 60.77
C THR A 14 13.77 13.49 59.30
N THR A 15 12.74 14.28 58.97
CA THR A 15 12.54 14.77 57.59
C THR A 15 13.54 15.87 57.23
N LEU A 16 13.91 16.75 58.16
CA LEU A 16 14.99 17.74 57.96
C LEU A 16 16.37 17.07 57.85
N ALA A 17 16.61 15.96 58.56
CA ALA A 17 17.86 15.20 58.43
C ALA A 17 17.96 14.42 57.09
N GLY A 18 16.84 13.92 56.55
CA GLY A 18 16.82 13.22 55.26
C GLY A 18 17.14 14.11 54.06
N ILE A 19 16.67 15.36 54.09
CA ILE A 19 16.88 16.34 53.01
C ILE A 19 18.33 16.87 53.01
N GLY A 20 18.94 17.06 54.19
CA GLY A 20 20.37 17.43 54.30
C GLY A 20 21.30 16.36 53.70
N CYS A 21 20.94 15.08 53.84
CA CYS A 21 21.74 13.97 53.33
C CYS A 21 21.68 13.78 51.80
N SER A 22 20.63 14.27 51.11
CA SER A 22 20.55 14.15 49.63
C SER A 22 21.35 15.23 48.92
N ALA A 23 21.26 16.49 49.38
CA ALA A 23 22.02 17.60 48.81
C ALA A 23 23.53 17.38 48.94
N GLN A 24 23.99 16.95 50.11
CA GLN A 24 25.40 16.63 50.37
C GLN A 24 25.91 15.49 49.47
N ARG A 25 25.14 14.41 49.30
CA ARG A 25 25.48 13.31 48.39
C ARG A 25 25.59 13.76 46.93
N HIS A 26 24.73 14.67 46.49
CA HIS A 26 24.81 15.23 45.14
C HIS A 26 26.00 16.18 44.98
N MET A 27 26.33 16.96 46.01
CA MET A 27 27.54 17.81 46.03
C MET A 27 28.81 16.97 45.90
N GLU A 28 28.99 15.94 46.74
CA GLU A 28 30.16 15.03 46.70
C GLU A 28 30.28 14.32 45.35
N ARG A 29 29.15 13.90 44.75
CA ARG A 29 29.14 13.32 43.39
C ARG A 29 29.49 14.33 42.30
N GLY A 30 29.08 15.59 42.47
CA GLY A 30 29.43 16.68 41.57
C GLY A 30 30.93 16.99 41.61
N GLU A 31 31.50 17.08 42.81
CA GLU A 31 32.95 17.25 43.02
C GLU A 31 33.74 16.06 42.48
N ALA A 32 33.31 14.83 42.76
CA ALA A 32 33.94 13.64 42.19
C ALA A 32 33.88 13.61 40.66
N ALA A 33 32.79 14.09 40.05
CA ALA A 33 32.68 14.21 38.60
C ALA A 33 33.58 15.31 38.02
N LEU A 34 33.75 16.45 38.71
CA LEU A 34 34.74 17.47 38.32
C LEU A 34 36.17 16.92 38.36
N VAL A 35 36.54 16.20 39.43
CA VAL A 35 37.86 15.55 39.55
C VAL A 35 38.07 14.50 38.45
N ALA A 36 37.00 13.79 38.05
CA ALA A 36 37.01 12.85 36.93
C ALA A 36 36.98 13.51 35.54
N ASN A 37 37.00 14.85 35.45
CA ASN A 37 36.89 15.63 34.21
C ASN A 37 35.63 15.29 33.39
N ASP A 38 34.50 15.03 34.08
CA ASP A 38 33.17 14.85 33.48
C ASP A 38 32.26 16.03 33.86
N PRO A 39 32.43 17.19 33.17
CA PRO A 39 31.77 18.41 33.57
C PRO A 39 30.25 18.38 33.32
N VAL A 40 29.78 17.60 32.34
CA VAL A 40 28.33 17.42 32.06
C VAL A 40 27.65 16.74 33.24
N LYS A 41 28.25 15.66 33.75
CA LYS A 41 27.73 14.95 34.93
C LYS A 41 27.89 15.79 36.20
N ALA A 42 28.98 16.53 36.34
CA ALA A 42 29.18 17.47 37.44
C ALA A 42 28.09 18.55 37.48
N ARG A 43 27.82 19.21 36.34
CA ARG A 43 26.74 20.21 36.19
C ARG A 43 25.40 19.62 36.60
N HIS A 44 25.09 18.41 36.14
CA HIS A 44 23.86 17.72 36.49
C HIS A 44 23.73 17.49 38.00
N HIS A 45 24.77 16.97 38.66
CA HIS A 45 24.74 16.70 40.10
C HIS A 45 24.68 17.98 40.95
N PHE A 46 25.39 19.04 40.57
CA PHE A 46 25.27 20.32 41.26
C PHE A 46 23.89 20.98 41.08
N ALA A 47 23.29 20.89 39.89
CA ALA A 47 21.92 21.37 39.67
C ALA A 47 20.92 20.63 40.57
N ARG A 48 21.04 19.29 40.69
CA ARG A 48 20.24 18.50 41.63
C ARG A 48 20.49 18.87 43.09
N ALA A 49 21.74 19.18 43.47
CA ALA A 49 22.04 19.66 44.82
C ALA A 49 21.32 20.98 45.13
N LEU A 50 21.22 21.90 44.15
CA LEU A 50 20.48 23.17 44.29
C LEU A 50 18.97 22.99 44.35
N GLU A 51 18.41 22.02 43.64
CA GLU A 51 16.99 21.67 43.76
C GLU A 51 16.64 21.23 45.20
N HIS A 52 17.58 20.55 45.89
CA HIS A 52 17.39 20.10 47.26
C HIS A 52 17.72 21.16 48.32
N ASP A 53 18.78 21.94 48.13
CA ASP A 53 19.15 23.04 49.02
C ASP A 53 19.62 24.28 48.24
N PRO A 54 18.71 25.22 47.94
CA PRO A 54 19.05 26.46 47.24
C PRO A 54 20.05 27.36 48.00
N LYS A 55 20.23 27.16 49.32
CA LYS A 55 21.19 27.95 50.10
C LYS A 55 22.63 27.59 49.78
N LEU A 56 22.90 26.47 49.12
CA LEU A 56 24.23 26.08 48.68
C LEU A 56 24.88 27.13 47.77
N MET A 57 24.11 27.91 46.99
CA MET A 57 24.65 29.04 46.21
C MET A 57 25.31 30.12 47.07
N ARG A 58 25.02 30.19 48.37
CA ARG A 58 25.68 31.15 49.29
C ARG A 58 27.07 30.69 49.71
N LYS A 59 27.39 29.40 49.53
CA LYS A 59 28.72 28.85 49.79
C LYS A 59 29.60 29.16 48.58
N ALA A 60 30.63 29.99 48.77
CA ALA A 60 31.49 30.46 47.69
C ALA A 60 32.11 29.30 46.89
N GLU A 61 32.61 28.26 47.57
CA GLU A 61 33.20 27.08 46.94
C GLU A 61 32.20 26.30 46.07
N PHE A 62 30.98 26.08 46.55
CA PHE A 62 29.94 25.41 45.78
C PHE A 62 29.55 26.23 44.54
N ALA A 63 29.33 27.53 44.71
CA ALA A 63 28.96 28.42 43.63
C ALA A 63 30.04 28.45 42.53
N GLU A 64 31.31 28.46 42.95
CA GLU A 64 32.45 28.41 42.04
C GLU A 64 32.56 27.06 41.32
N ASN A 65 32.48 25.93 42.04
CA ASN A 65 32.51 24.59 41.44
C ASN A 65 31.35 24.38 40.45
N PHE A 66 30.16 24.88 40.78
CA PHE A 66 29.02 24.79 39.87
C PHE A 66 29.19 25.68 38.63
N ARG A 67 29.74 26.89 38.80
CA ARG A 67 30.07 27.79 37.68
C ARG A 67 31.08 27.13 36.72
N VAL A 68 32.14 26.54 37.27
CA VAL A 68 33.16 25.77 36.51
C VAL A 68 32.51 24.60 35.78
N ALA A 69 31.71 23.79 36.46
CA ALA A 69 31.02 22.65 35.86
C ALA A 69 30.09 23.07 34.71
N ARG A 70 29.34 24.18 34.86
CA ARG A 70 28.46 24.72 33.80
C ARG A 70 29.26 25.17 32.59
N ARG A 71 30.32 25.94 32.79
CA ARG A 71 31.22 26.42 31.74
C ARG A 71 31.80 25.24 30.94
N ASP A 72 32.39 24.27 31.63
CA ASP A 72 33.10 23.17 30.99
C ASP A 72 32.12 22.18 30.31
N ALA A 73 30.93 21.99 30.89
CA ALA A 73 29.87 21.18 30.26
C ALA A 73 29.41 21.79 28.94
N ALA A 74 29.21 23.11 28.91
CA ALA A 74 28.79 23.82 27.71
C ALA A 74 29.86 23.73 26.59
N VAL A 75 31.16 23.77 26.94
CA VAL A 75 32.24 23.51 25.97
C VAL A 75 32.17 22.08 25.40
N VAL A 76 32.00 21.06 26.24
CA VAL A 76 31.88 19.65 25.79
C VAL A 76 30.68 19.45 24.89
N GLU A 77 29.54 20.03 25.24
CA GLU A 77 28.30 19.98 24.44
C GLU A 77 28.48 20.72 23.10
N GLY A 78 29.13 21.88 23.09
CA GLY A 78 29.45 22.62 21.87
C GLY A 78 30.35 21.82 20.92
N GLN A 79 31.40 21.19 21.45
CA GLN A 79 32.27 20.29 20.68
C GLN A 79 31.52 19.05 20.14
N GLN A 80 30.56 18.53 20.90
CA GLN A 80 29.69 17.45 20.44
C GLN A 80 28.77 17.92 19.30
N ALA A 81 28.20 19.12 19.39
CA ALA A 81 27.37 19.72 18.36
C ALA A 81 28.16 19.94 17.05
N LEU A 82 29.41 20.43 17.12
CA LEU A 82 30.30 20.54 15.96
C LEU A 82 30.55 19.18 15.29
N ARG A 83 30.86 18.14 16.07
CA ARG A 83 31.03 16.76 15.55
C ARG A 83 29.78 16.21 14.87
N GLN A 84 28.61 16.76 15.19
CA GLN A 84 27.33 16.39 14.59
C GLN A 84 26.90 17.35 13.47
N HIS A 85 27.79 18.24 13.01
CA HIS A 85 27.53 19.27 12.01
C HIS A 85 26.37 20.20 12.36
N ARG A 86 26.20 20.52 13.65
CA ARG A 86 25.21 21.46 14.19
C ARG A 86 25.89 22.74 14.71
N PRO A 87 26.41 23.60 13.82
CA PRO A 87 27.23 24.73 14.23
C PRO A 87 26.44 25.81 14.99
N LEU A 88 25.14 25.98 14.71
CA LEU A 88 24.29 26.92 15.45
C LEU A 88 24.10 26.51 16.91
N ASP A 89 23.84 25.22 17.17
CA ASP A 89 23.76 24.68 18.53
C ASP A 89 25.11 24.82 19.25
N ALA A 90 26.22 24.64 18.52
CA ALA A 90 27.56 24.83 19.05
C ALA A 90 27.84 26.28 19.46
N ILE A 91 27.45 27.26 18.61
CA ILE A 91 27.55 28.70 18.91
C ILE A 91 26.81 29.02 20.22
N GLU A 92 25.59 28.51 20.39
CA GLU A 92 24.80 28.72 21.63
C GLU A 92 25.53 28.15 22.85
N CYS A 93 26.02 26.91 22.78
CA CYS A 93 26.76 26.27 23.86
C CYS A 93 28.06 27.01 24.23
N PHE A 94 28.88 27.41 23.24
CA PHE A 94 30.10 28.16 23.53
C PHE A 94 29.81 29.55 24.09
N THR A 95 28.77 30.23 23.61
CA THR A 95 28.32 31.51 24.17
C THR A 95 27.93 31.36 25.65
N GLN A 96 27.18 30.32 26.01
CA GLN A 96 26.84 30.00 27.41
C GLN A 96 28.09 29.74 28.27
N ALA A 97 29.15 29.15 27.71
CA ALA A 97 30.41 28.99 28.43
C ALA A 97 31.09 30.34 28.72
N LEU A 98 31.07 31.26 27.75
CA LEU A 98 31.66 32.61 27.88
C LEU A 98 30.88 33.51 28.85
N GLU A 99 29.56 33.32 29.00
CA GLU A 99 28.77 33.98 30.05
C GLU A 99 29.29 33.68 31.47
N HIS A 100 29.86 32.48 31.66
CA HIS A 100 30.45 32.08 32.94
C HIS A 100 31.91 32.54 33.09
N HIS A 101 32.66 32.63 31.99
CA HIS A 101 34.05 33.08 31.98
C HIS A 101 34.42 33.64 30.61
N ALA A 102 34.42 34.98 30.47
CA ALA A 102 34.56 35.66 29.18
C ALA A 102 35.85 35.32 28.42
N ASP A 103 36.96 35.09 29.11
CA ASP A 103 38.26 34.81 28.49
C ASP A 103 38.60 33.31 28.44
N TRP A 104 37.57 32.43 28.42
CA TRP A 104 37.80 30.99 28.40
C TRP A 104 38.21 30.52 27.00
N LEU A 105 39.52 30.38 26.79
CA LEU A 105 40.12 30.08 25.49
C LEU A 105 39.46 28.90 24.73
N PRO A 106 39.15 27.74 25.36
CA PRO A 106 38.48 26.64 24.64
C PRO A 106 37.10 26.99 24.08
N ALA A 107 36.36 27.88 24.75
CA ALA A 107 35.06 28.33 24.26
C ALA A 107 35.22 29.37 23.14
N LEU A 108 36.22 30.26 23.22
CA LEU A 108 36.53 31.22 22.16
C LEU A 108 36.95 30.49 20.87
N GLU A 109 37.90 29.56 20.95
CA GLU A 109 38.34 28.75 19.80
C GLU A 109 37.19 27.91 19.21
N GLY A 110 36.36 27.31 20.08
CA GLY A 110 35.19 26.55 19.66
C GLY A 110 34.14 27.42 18.96
N LEU A 111 33.93 28.65 19.44
CA LEU A 111 33.00 29.61 18.87
C LEU A 111 33.46 30.10 17.49
N ASP A 112 34.76 30.40 17.33
CA ASP A 112 35.35 30.76 16.03
C ASP A 112 35.17 29.63 15.01
N GLN A 113 35.47 28.39 15.40
CA GLN A 113 35.25 27.22 14.54
C GLN A 113 33.76 27.04 14.20
N ALA A 114 32.86 27.23 15.16
CA ALA A 114 31.42 27.09 14.94
C ALA A 114 30.88 28.15 13.98
N HIS A 115 31.37 29.40 14.06
CA HIS A 115 31.03 30.44 13.11
C HIS A 115 31.54 30.13 11.69
N ALA A 116 32.77 29.61 11.57
CA ALA A 116 33.30 29.16 10.28
C ALA A 116 32.44 28.04 9.67
N ASP A 117 32.13 26.99 10.44
CA ASP A 117 31.28 25.88 10.00
C ASP A 117 29.86 26.35 9.62
N ALA A 118 29.27 27.28 10.38
CA ALA A 118 27.97 27.86 10.07
C ALA A 118 28.01 28.63 8.74
N ALA A 119 29.02 29.47 8.54
CA ALA A 119 29.20 30.24 7.32
C ALA A 119 29.34 29.32 6.08
N ASP A 120 30.14 28.25 6.18
CA ASP A 120 30.28 27.22 5.15
C ASP A 120 28.94 26.53 4.84
N GLN A 121 28.13 26.21 5.85
CA GLN A 121 26.81 25.61 5.65
C GLN A 121 25.85 26.55 4.93
N TYR A 122 25.82 27.83 5.33
CA TYR A 122 25.00 28.84 4.67
C TYR A 122 25.45 29.09 3.22
N HIS A 123 26.76 29.10 2.97
CA HIS A 123 27.30 29.18 1.62
C HIS A 123 26.87 28.01 0.74
N LYS A 124 26.99 26.77 1.23
CA LYS A 124 26.50 25.56 0.52
C LYS A 124 25.00 25.63 0.22
N ARG A 125 24.19 26.14 1.16
CA ARG A 125 22.75 26.36 0.95
C ARG A 125 22.47 27.44 -0.09
N ALA A 126 23.30 28.48 -0.16
CA ALA A 126 23.18 29.50 -1.20
C ALA A 126 23.44 28.94 -2.59
N LEU A 127 24.47 28.10 -2.73
CA LEU A 127 24.75 27.38 -3.97
C LEU A 127 23.56 26.50 -4.36
N ALA A 128 23.05 25.66 -3.45
CA ALA A 128 21.88 24.83 -3.73
C ALA A 128 20.66 25.66 -4.16
N ALA A 129 20.37 26.77 -3.48
CA ALA A 129 19.27 27.67 -3.87
C ALA A 129 19.48 28.29 -5.26
N ALA A 130 20.72 28.61 -5.64
CA ALA A 130 21.04 29.08 -6.98
C ALA A 130 20.87 27.97 -8.04
N ASP A 131 21.19 26.71 -7.75
CA ASP A 131 20.90 25.59 -8.65
C ASP A 131 19.39 25.44 -8.88
N ASP A 132 18.59 25.62 -7.83
CA ASP A 132 17.12 25.67 -7.88
C ASP A 132 16.59 26.98 -8.52
N SER A 133 17.47 27.82 -9.07
CA SER A 133 17.16 29.09 -9.72
C SER A 133 16.53 30.16 -8.81
N ASP A 134 16.68 30.01 -7.49
CA ASP A 134 16.24 30.96 -6.48
C ASP A 134 17.40 31.86 -6.01
N LEU A 135 17.72 32.85 -6.86
CA LEU A 135 18.76 33.84 -6.54
C LEU A 135 18.42 34.74 -5.34
N GLY A 136 17.13 34.86 -5.00
CA GLY A 136 16.68 35.65 -3.84
C GLY A 136 17.10 34.97 -2.54
N ARG A 137 16.75 33.69 -2.39
CA ARG A 137 17.17 32.86 -1.26
C ARG A 137 18.67 32.66 -1.24
N ALA A 138 19.32 32.47 -2.39
CA ALA A 138 20.79 32.38 -2.45
C ALA A 138 21.45 33.62 -1.84
N ARG A 139 20.97 34.83 -2.18
CA ARG A 139 21.46 36.08 -1.60
C ARG A 139 21.28 36.15 -0.08
N GLU A 140 20.11 35.77 0.43
CA GLU A 140 19.83 35.74 1.86
C GLU A 140 20.80 34.81 2.61
N GLN A 141 21.00 33.59 2.10
CA GLN A 141 21.91 32.63 2.71
C GLN A 141 23.37 33.14 2.69
N LEU A 142 23.81 33.82 1.62
CA LEU A 142 25.14 34.45 1.57
C LEU A 142 25.31 35.57 2.60
N GLN A 143 24.26 36.37 2.82
CA GLN A 143 24.28 37.42 3.84
C GLN A 143 24.38 36.83 5.25
N LEU A 144 23.71 35.70 5.51
CA LEU A 144 23.85 34.96 6.77
C LEU A 144 25.26 34.39 6.94
N ALA A 145 25.86 33.84 5.88
CA ALA A 145 27.24 33.36 5.91
C ALA A 145 28.22 34.48 6.30
N LEU A 146 28.11 35.64 5.65
CA LEU A 146 28.92 36.82 5.94
C LEU A 146 28.60 37.45 7.31
N GLY A 147 27.40 37.22 7.83
CA GLY A 147 27.03 37.61 9.20
C GLY A 147 27.78 36.82 10.27
N HIS A 148 28.18 35.58 9.97
CA HIS A 148 28.99 34.76 10.86
C HIS A 148 30.50 34.98 10.65
N VAL A 149 30.95 35.04 9.39
CA VAL A 149 32.36 35.30 9.03
C VAL A 149 32.40 36.40 7.97
N PRO A 150 32.64 37.67 8.35
CA PRO A 150 32.59 38.81 7.41
C PRO A 150 33.56 38.69 6.22
N ASP A 151 34.72 38.06 6.44
CA ASP A 151 35.76 37.88 5.43
C ASP A 151 35.71 36.49 4.76
N HIS A 152 34.57 35.80 4.79
CA HIS A 152 34.44 34.49 4.14
C HIS A 152 34.60 34.62 2.61
N PRO A 153 35.70 34.11 2.02
CA PRO A 153 36.11 34.48 0.67
C PRO A 153 35.09 34.02 -0.39
N ASP A 154 34.62 32.78 -0.29
CA ASP A 154 33.67 32.22 -1.26
C ASP A 154 32.29 32.88 -1.21
N ALA A 155 31.76 33.11 0.00
CA ALA A 155 30.47 33.78 0.16
C ALA A 155 30.51 35.23 -0.33
N ALA A 156 31.61 35.94 -0.07
CA ALA A 156 31.81 37.30 -0.55
C ALA A 156 31.91 37.34 -2.10
N ALA A 157 32.67 36.43 -2.69
CA ALA A 157 32.78 36.30 -4.15
C ALA A 157 31.44 35.96 -4.80
N ALA A 158 30.69 35.00 -4.23
CA ALA A 158 29.37 34.62 -4.71
C ALA A 158 28.38 35.79 -4.62
N LEU A 159 28.39 36.55 -3.53
CA LEU A 159 27.53 37.73 -3.37
C LEU A 159 27.91 38.86 -4.35
N ALA A 160 29.20 39.05 -4.59
CA ALA A 160 29.69 40.01 -5.58
C ALA A 160 29.25 39.63 -7.00
N SER A 161 29.26 38.33 -7.35
CA SER A 161 28.82 37.84 -8.66
C SER A 161 27.38 38.25 -9.01
N LEU A 162 26.49 38.32 -8.01
CA LEU A 162 25.10 38.75 -8.15
C LEU A 162 24.93 40.25 -8.44
N ARG A 163 25.99 41.05 -8.26
CA ARG A 163 26.00 42.51 -8.42
C ARG A 163 26.77 42.97 -9.66
N LEU A 164 27.43 42.06 -10.37
CA LEU A 164 28.22 42.41 -11.54
C LEU A 164 27.31 42.98 -12.64
N PRO A 165 27.63 44.17 -13.20
CA PRO A 165 26.95 44.70 -14.36
C PRO A 165 27.18 43.78 -15.57
N ILE A 166 26.27 43.80 -16.54
CA ILE A 166 26.26 42.85 -17.67
C ILE A 166 27.63 42.81 -18.37
N GLU A 167 28.27 43.95 -18.57
CA GLU A 167 29.55 44.08 -19.29
C GLU A 167 30.71 43.38 -18.57
N GLN A 168 30.63 43.25 -17.24
CA GLN A 168 31.64 42.61 -16.40
C GLN A 168 31.35 41.12 -16.15
N GLN A 169 30.21 40.60 -16.61
CA GLN A 169 29.89 39.19 -16.48
C GLN A 169 30.82 38.34 -17.37
N PRO A 170 31.12 37.09 -16.96
CA PRO A 170 31.94 36.16 -17.72
C PRO A 170 31.47 36.06 -19.17
N ALA A 171 32.42 36.07 -20.12
CA ALA A 171 32.11 36.01 -21.55
C ALA A 171 31.24 34.78 -21.90
N SER A 172 31.54 33.62 -21.32
CA SER A 172 30.74 32.40 -21.50
C SER A 172 29.30 32.57 -21.03
N TYR A 173 29.05 33.26 -19.91
CA TYR A 173 27.68 33.51 -19.45
C TYR A 173 26.90 34.41 -20.41
N ARG A 174 27.51 35.51 -20.87
CA ARG A 174 26.91 36.41 -21.86
C ARG A 174 26.62 35.69 -23.19
N GLN A 175 27.56 34.86 -23.65
CA GLN A 175 27.34 34.05 -24.84
C GLN A 175 26.20 33.05 -24.64
N GLY A 176 26.11 32.42 -23.47
CA GLY A 176 24.99 31.54 -23.11
C GLY A 176 23.64 32.25 -23.15
N GLN A 177 23.56 33.50 -22.67
CA GLN A 177 22.35 34.34 -22.80
C GLN A 177 22.01 34.64 -24.26
N ALA A 178 23.00 34.98 -25.09
CA ALA A 178 22.80 35.24 -26.51
C ALA A 178 22.33 33.99 -27.27
N ASP A 179 22.90 32.82 -26.97
CA ASP A 179 22.51 31.55 -27.56
C ASP A 179 21.11 31.12 -27.13
N ARG A 180 20.77 31.33 -25.84
CA ARG A 180 19.43 31.11 -25.31
C ARG A 180 18.39 31.96 -26.03
N ALA A 181 18.68 33.24 -26.28
CA ALA A 181 17.79 34.14 -27.02
C ALA A 181 17.56 33.70 -28.48
N LYS A 182 18.50 32.94 -29.06
CA LYS A 182 18.40 32.34 -30.40
C LYS A 182 17.83 30.92 -30.39
N LEU A 183 17.39 30.40 -29.24
CA LEU A 183 16.95 29.02 -29.04
C LEU A 183 18.02 27.98 -29.41
N ALA A 184 19.31 28.34 -29.32
CA ALA A 184 20.44 27.44 -29.51
C ALA A 184 20.77 26.74 -28.18
N TRP A 185 19.87 25.89 -27.72
CA TRP A 185 19.85 25.33 -26.36
C TRP A 185 21.13 24.59 -25.96
N ASP A 186 21.66 23.74 -26.85
CA ASP A 186 22.88 22.96 -26.61
C ASP A 186 24.08 23.90 -26.36
N SER A 187 24.24 24.92 -27.21
CA SER A 187 25.29 25.94 -27.08
C SER A 187 25.10 26.79 -25.82
N ALA A 188 23.87 27.19 -25.51
CA ALA A 188 23.55 27.97 -24.31
C ALA A 188 23.95 27.21 -23.03
N LEU A 189 23.57 25.94 -22.92
CA LEU A 189 23.90 25.08 -21.78
C LEU A 189 25.40 24.82 -21.67
N ALA A 190 26.09 24.58 -22.79
CA ALA A 190 27.54 24.42 -22.80
C ALA A 190 28.25 25.68 -22.27
N ASN A 191 27.80 26.85 -22.71
CA ASN A 191 28.34 28.15 -22.29
C ASN A 191 28.05 28.48 -20.82
N TYR A 192 26.85 28.17 -20.32
CA TYR A 192 26.54 28.31 -18.88
C TYR A 192 27.37 27.36 -18.02
N ARG A 193 27.52 26.09 -18.41
CA ARG A 193 28.37 25.12 -17.70
C ARG A 193 29.83 25.56 -17.69
N GLN A 194 30.34 26.09 -18.81
CA GLN A 194 31.69 26.63 -18.88
C GLN A 194 31.88 27.83 -17.94
N ALA A 195 30.88 28.70 -17.80
CA ALA A 195 30.92 29.79 -16.83
C ALA A 195 31.04 29.27 -15.39
N VAL A 196 30.27 28.23 -15.02
CA VAL A 196 30.34 27.60 -13.68
C VAL A 196 31.67 26.88 -13.45
N ILE A 197 32.25 26.24 -14.46
CA ILE A 197 33.58 25.62 -14.37
C ILE A 197 34.67 26.67 -14.13
N THR A 198 34.55 27.82 -14.82
CA THR A 198 35.55 28.90 -14.75
C THR A 198 35.48 29.63 -13.41
N ASP A 199 34.25 29.89 -12.92
CA ASP A 199 34.00 30.49 -11.62
C ASP A 199 32.84 29.76 -10.92
N PRO A 200 33.15 28.81 -10.01
CA PRO A 200 32.14 28.06 -9.27
C PRO A 200 31.23 28.94 -8.41
N GLN A 201 31.67 30.15 -8.03
CA GLN A 201 30.89 31.10 -7.24
C GLN A 201 29.99 32.00 -8.09
N PHE A 202 30.06 31.92 -9.42
CA PHE A 202 29.24 32.72 -10.32
C PHE A 202 27.79 32.21 -10.39
N LEU A 203 27.00 32.61 -9.38
CA LEU A 203 25.61 32.17 -9.19
C LEU A 203 24.67 32.42 -10.38
N PRO A 204 24.77 33.54 -11.14
CA PRO A 204 23.87 33.76 -12.28
C PRO A 204 23.94 32.67 -13.36
N ALA A 205 25.09 32.03 -13.55
CA ALA A 205 25.20 30.91 -14.49
C ALA A 205 24.54 29.64 -13.94
N ARG A 206 24.71 29.34 -12.65
CA ARG A 206 24.08 28.18 -11.98
C ARG A 206 22.55 28.27 -12.09
N ALA A 207 22.00 29.42 -11.73
CA ALA A 207 20.56 29.70 -11.83
C ALA A 207 20.01 29.80 -13.25
N ALA A 208 20.86 29.87 -14.27
CA ALA A 208 20.40 29.88 -15.66
C ALA A 208 20.24 28.47 -16.23
N ILE A 209 20.89 27.44 -15.67
CA ILE A 209 20.93 26.10 -16.26
C ILE A 209 19.55 25.42 -16.22
N GLU A 210 18.97 25.28 -15.04
CA GLU A 210 17.67 24.61 -14.85
C GLU A 210 16.53 25.20 -15.70
N PRO A 211 16.25 26.52 -15.69
CA PRO A 211 15.21 27.10 -16.53
C PRO A 211 15.53 27.02 -18.03
N THR A 212 16.81 26.89 -18.40
CA THR A 212 17.20 26.66 -19.80
C THR A 212 16.95 25.21 -20.20
N LEU A 213 17.20 24.24 -19.33
CA LEU A 213 16.82 22.83 -19.55
C LEU A 213 15.31 22.69 -19.70
N ASP A 214 14.52 23.36 -18.86
CA ASP A 214 13.05 23.36 -18.97
C ASP A 214 12.56 24.01 -20.26
N ALA A 215 13.13 25.18 -20.63
CA ALA A 215 12.76 25.86 -21.87
C ALA A 215 13.12 25.02 -23.10
N ALA A 216 14.29 24.40 -23.11
CA ALA A 216 14.73 23.52 -24.19
C ALA A 216 13.84 22.28 -24.32
N ALA A 217 13.51 21.62 -23.20
CA ALA A 217 12.59 20.49 -23.17
C ALA A 217 11.20 20.86 -23.75
N ARG A 218 10.65 22.01 -23.36
CA ARG A 218 9.36 22.50 -23.88
C ARG A 218 9.42 22.83 -25.37
N ASP A 219 10.47 23.51 -25.82
CA ASP A 219 10.64 23.83 -27.25
C ASP A 219 10.76 22.56 -28.10
N MET A 220 11.44 21.51 -27.61
CA MET A 220 11.48 20.21 -28.30
C MET A 220 10.10 19.56 -28.42
N LEU A 221 9.29 19.63 -27.36
CA LEU A 221 7.90 19.16 -27.39
C LEU A 221 7.02 19.99 -28.34
N ASP A 222 7.18 21.31 -28.37
CA ASP A 222 6.43 22.21 -29.26
C ASP A 222 6.78 21.94 -30.73
N ARG A 223 8.07 21.74 -31.03
CA ARG A 223 8.53 21.31 -32.37
C ARG A 223 7.99 19.93 -32.75
N GLY A 224 7.99 18.99 -31.80
CA GLY A 224 7.39 17.67 -31.99
C GLY A 224 5.89 17.75 -32.30
N ALA A 225 5.16 18.57 -31.55
CA ALA A 225 3.75 18.82 -31.77
C ALA A 225 3.47 19.51 -33.12
N GLN A 226 4.33 20.41 -33.57
CA GLN A 226 4.22 21.06 -34.88
C GLN A 226 4.47 20.07 -36.01
N ALA A 227 5.53 19.26 -35.94
CA ALA A 227 5.80 18.21 -36.92
C ALA A 227 4.66 17.17 -36.99
N LEU A 228 4.04 16.85 -35.85
CA LEU A 228 2.87 15.99 -35.78
C LEU A 228 1.67 16.57 -36.54
N LYS A 229 1.40 17.88 -36.43
CA LYS A 229 0.32 18.55 -37.18
C LYS A 229 0.53 18.50 -38.70
N GLU A 230 1.78 18.44 -39.13
CA GLU A 230 2.19 18.33 -40.53
C GLU A 230 2.28 16.86 -41.01
N SER A 231 1.86 15.90 -40.18
CA SER A 231 1.97 14.46 -40.42
C SER A 231 3.41 13.96 -40.70
N ARG A 232 4.42 14.71 -40.23
CA ARG A 232 5.84 14.31 -40.29
C ARG A 232 6.20 13.52 -39.03
N PHE A 233 5.73 12.28 -38.94
CA PHE A 233 5.80 11.53 -37.68
C PHE A 233 7.21 11.23 -37.19
N ASP A 234 8.15 10.91 -38.08
CA ASP A 234 9.53 10.62 -37.69
C ASP A 234 10.21 11.87 -37.14
N ASP A 235 9.96 13.03 -37.74
CA ASP A 235 10.42 14.32 -37.21
C ASP A 235 9.77 14.61 -35.85
N ALA A 236 8.46 14.36 -35.71
CA ALA A 236 7.72 14.58 -34.47
C ALA A 236 8.28 13.75 -33.31
N GLU A 237 8.53 12.46 -33.58
CA GLU A 237 9.11 11.52 -32.63
C GLU A 237 10.53 11.92 -32.26
N ASN A 238 11.38 12.20 -33.25
CA ASN A 238 12.77 12.61 -33.01
C ASN A 238 12.85 13.88 -32.17
N GLN A 239 12.07 14.92 -32.49
CA GLN A 239 12.06 16.15 -31.69
C GLN A 239 11.53 15.88 -30.28
N THR A 240 10.48 15.07 -30.14
CA THR A 240 9.91 14.71 -28.84
C THR A 240 10.90 13.92 -27.99
N LEU A 241 11.62 12.96 -28.56
CA LEU A 241 12.65 12.17 -27.87
C LEU A 241 13.86 13.02 -27.44
N ARG A 242 14.23 14.06 -28.19
CA ARG A 242 15.28 15.03 -27.76
C ARG A 242 14.95 15.73 -26.45
N THR A 243 13.69 15.74 -26.01
CA THR A 243 13.33 16.19 -24.66
C THR A 243 14.09 15.43 -23.57
N LEU A 244 14.44 14.15 -23.80
CA LEU A 244 15.21 13.34 -22.86
C LEU A 244 16.63 13.85 -22.64
N ASP A 245 17.23 14.52 -23.64
CA ASP A 245 18.57 15.10 -23.54
C ASP A 245 18.62 16.23 -22.50
N TYR A 246 17.49 16.92 -22.31
CA TYR A 246 17.35 18.04 -21.38
C TYR A 246 16.68 17.63 -20.07
N ARG A 247 15.60 16.85 -20.15
CA ARG A 247 14.75 16.45 -19.01
C ARG A 247 14.32 14.98 -19.15
N PRO A 248 15.11 14.03 -18.64
CA PRO A 248 14.81 12.59 -18.75
C PRO A 248 13.45 12.16 -18.15
N LYS A 249 12.93 12.95 -17.20
CA LYS A 249 11.65 12.69 -16.51
C LYS A 249 10.59 13.75 -16.81
N HIS A 250 10.59 14.33 -18.01
CA HIS A 250 9.60 15.33 -18.37
C HIS A 250 8.18 14.72 -18.38
N PRO A 251 7.19 15.29 -17.66
CA PRO A 251 5.87 14.67 -17.48
C PRO A 251 5.06 14.55 -18.78
N GLU A 252 5.30 15.44 -19.75
CA GLU A 252 4.55 15.47 -21.02
C GLU A 252 5.17 14.61 -22.13
N LEU A 253 6.36 14.05 -21.92
CA LEU A 253 7.06 13.28 -22.94
C LEU A 253 6.25 12.07 -23.40
N GLN A 254 5.80 11.27 -22.43
CA GLN A 254 5.07 10.03 -22.70
C GLN A 254 3.69 10.28 -23.34
N PRO A 255 2.86 11.24 -22.86
CA PRO A 255 1.67 11.66 -23.59
C PRO A 255 1.93 12.21 -25.00
N ALA A 256 3.06 12.88 -25.24
CA ALA A 256 3.43 13.36 -26.57
C ALA A 256 3.74 12.21 -27.54
N LEU A 257 4.54 11.23 -27.13
CA LEU A 257 4.81 10.02 -27.91
C LEU A 257 3.54 9.23 -28.22
N ALA A 258 2.67 9.05 -27.22
CA ALA A 258 1.39 8.39 -27.42
C ALA A 258 0.48 9.09 -28.44
N ARG A 259 0.51 10.43 -28.51
CA ARG A 259 -0.23 11.20 -29.53
C ARG A 259 0.34 10.99 -30.94
N ILE A 260 1.65 10.86 -31.07
CA ILE A 260 2.32 10.57 -32.35
C ILE A 260 1.91 9.18 -32.84
N ASP A 261 2.00 8.18 -31.97
CA ASP A 261 1.61 6.80 -32.31
C ASP A 261 0.11 6.67 -32.59
N LEU A 262 -0.75 7.36 -31.83
CA LEU A 262 -2.18 7.44 -32.15
C LEU A 262 -2.39 7.99 -33.56
N ALA A 263 -1.69 9.07 -33.96
CA ALA A 263 -1.83 9.65 -35.29
C ALA A 263 -1.32 8.72 -36.40
N ARG A 264 -0.18 8.03 -36.18
CA ARG A 264 0.33 6.99 -37.09
C ARG A 264 -0.69 5.86 -37.26
N GLY A 265 -1.31 5.42 -36.17
CA GLY A 265 -2.35 4.40 -36.20
C GLY A 265 -3.60 4.83 -36.98
N GLU A 266 -4.05 6.09 -36.80
CA GLU A 266 -5.18 6.64 -37.55
C GLU A 266 -4.86 6.79 -39.06
N GLN A 267 -3.63 7.20 -39.40
CA GLN A 267 -3.20 7.23 -40.80
C GLN A 267 -3.17 5.82 -41.41
N ALA A 268 -2.64 4.83 -40.69
CA ALA A 268 -2.66 3.44 -41.15
C ALA A 268 -4.09 2.93 -41.37
N LEU A 269 -5.05 3.25 -40.48
CA LEU A 269 -6.47 2.94 -40.70
C LEU A 269 -7.02 3.59 -41.97
N SER A 270 -6.67 4.86 -42.23
CA SER A 270 -7.13 5.57 -43.44
C SER A 270 -6.60 4.96 -44.75
N GLN A 271 -5.50 4.19 -44.65
CA GLN A 271 -4.88 3.45 -45.75
C GLN A 271 -5.36 1.99 -45.84
N ASP A 272 -6.38 1.61 -45.06
CA ASP A 272 -6.89 0.23 -44.94
C ASP A 272 -5.83 -0.80 -44.46
N LEU A 273 -4.95 -0.36 -43.55
CA LEU A 273 -3.89 -1.17 -42.92
C LEU A 273 -4.18 -1.38 -41.42
N PRO A 274 -5.20 -2.19 -41.05
CA PRO A 274 -5.62 -2.33 -39.66
C PRO A 274 -4.60 -3.08 -38.79
N GLY A 275 -3.72 -3.91 -39.38
CA GLY A 275 -2.64 -4.59 -38.67
C GLY A 275 -1.58 -3.60 -38.21
N ALA A 276 -1.10 -2.76 -39.13
CA ALA A 276 -0.17 -1.68 -38.82
C ALA A 276 -0.77 -0.70 -37.80
N ALA A 277 -2.05 -0.32 -37.97
CA ALA A 277 -2.74 0.56 -37.03
C ALA A 277 -2.76 0.00 -35.60
N ARG A 278 -3.04 -1.30 -35.44
CA ARG A 278 -3.07 -1.96 -34.12
C ARG A 278 -1.72 -1.87 -33.41
N VAL A 279 -0.60 -2.03 -34.11
CA VAL A 279 0.75 -1.90 -33.53
C VAL A 279 0.95 -0.52 -32.92
N TRP A 280 0.63 0.52 -33.70
CA TRP A 280 0.78 1.89 -33.23
C TRP A 280 -0.13 2.20 -32.04
N PHE A 281 -1.38 1.69 -32.03
CA PHE A 281 -2.26 1.85 -30.86
C PHE A 281 -1.77 1.11 -29.60
N ILE A 282 -1.03 0.00 -29.75
CA ILE A 282 -0.39 -0.69 -28.62
C ILE A 282 0.77 0.16 -28.10
N GLN A 283 1.66 0.65 -28.97
CA GLN A 283 2.77 1.52 -28.57
C GLN A 283 2.26 2.79 -27.88
N ALA A 284 1.21 3.41 -28.45
CA ALA A 284 0.55 4.55 -27.83
C ALA A 284 0.03 4.24 -26.43
N HIS A 285 -0.60 3.07 -26.24
CA HIS A 285 -1.09 2.63 -24.93
C HIS A 285 0.05 2.43 -23.93
N ASP A 286 1.14 1.79 -24.36
CA ASP A 286 2.30 1.49 -23.51
C ASP A 286 3.03 2.75 -23.04
N HIS A 287 3.14 3.77 -23.90
CA HIS A 287 3.71 5.07 -23.51
C HIS A 287 2.96 5.70 -22.33
N VAL A 288 1.64 5.63 -22.27
CA VAL A 288 0.84 6.29 -21.22
C VAL A 288 0.45 5.36 -20.06
N HIS A 289 0.78 4.08 -20.14
CA HIS A 289 0.44 3.13 -19.09
C HIS A 289 1.18 3.47 -17.79
N GLY A 290 0.45 3.68 -16.70
CA GLY A 290 1.01 4.05 -15.40
C GLY A 290 1.34 5.54 -15.20
N HIS A 291 1.13 6.40 -16.20
CA HIS A 291 1.35 7.84 -16.07
C HIS A 291 0.08 8.61 -15.71
N ALA A 292 0.12 9.38 -14.61
CA ALA A 292 -1.03 10.13 -14.12
C ALA A 292 -1.58 11.14 -15.13
N HIS A 293 -0.72 11.70 -15.99
CA HIS A 293 -1.04 12.77 -16.94
C HIS A 293 -1.53 12.29 -18.32
N GLY A 294 -1.71 10.98 -18.54
CA GLY A 294 -2.08 10.42 -19.87
C GLY A 294 -3.40 9.65 -19.90
N LYS A 295 -4.33 9.87 -18.96
CA LYS A 295 -5.55 9.06 -18.84
C LYS A 295 -6.46 9.14 -20.09
N ALA A 296 -6.55 10.32 -20.71
CA ALA A 296 -7.38 10.52 -21.89
C ALA A 296 -6.78 9.80 -23.11
N GLU A 297 -5.48 9.95 -23.32
CA GLU A 297 -4.71 9.28 -24.36
C GLU A 297 -4.74 7.76 -24.17
N HIS A 298 -4.63 7.27 -22.93
CA HIS A 298 -4.70 5.86 -22.60
C HIS A 298 -6.07 5.26 -22.96
N ALA A 299 -7.16 5.92 -22.57
CA ALA A 299 -8.51 5.49 -22.91
C ALA A 299 -8.74 5.49 -24.42
N LYS A 300 -8.26 6.53 -25.12
CA LYS A 300 -8.36 6.63 -26.58
C LYS A 300 -7.54 5.55 -27.29
N ALA A 301 -6.31 5.28 -26.86
CA ALA A 301 -5.44 4.25 -27.41
C ALA A 301 -6.04 2.85 -27.21
N ALA A 302 -6.56 2.55 -26.01
CA ALA A 302 -7.27 1.30 -25.74
C ALA A 302 -8.50 1.13 -26.65
N GLN A 303 -9.36 2.16 -26.74
CA GLN A 303 -10.55 2.13 -27.61
C GLN A 303 -10.18 1.90 -29.08
N ARG A 304 -9.13 2.59 -29.58
CA ARG A 304 -8.69 2.46 -30.97
C ARG A 304 -8.01 1.12 -31.27
N ARG A 305 -7.23 0.59 -30.32
CA ARG A 305 -6.67 -0.76 -30.40
C ARG A 305 -7.78 -1.82 -30.53
N ASP A 306 -8.82 -1.70 -29.72
CA ASP A 306 -9.94 -2.65 -29.73
C ASP A 306 -10.72 -2.55 -31.05
N TYR A 307 -10.92 -1.33 -31.58
CA TYR A 307 -11.50 -1.10 -32.89
C TYR A 307 -10.68 -1.72 -34.03
N ALA A 308 -9.36 -1.50 -34.06
CA ALA A 308 -8.48 -2.12 -35.06
C ALA A 308 -8.49 -3.66 -34.96
N THR A 309 -8.52 -4.19 -33.73
CA THR A 309 -8.67 -5.63 -33.48
C THR A 309 -9.98 -6.18 -34.06
N GLN A 310 -11.08 -5.44 -33.91
CA GLN A 310 -12.37 -5.82 -34.49
C GLN A 310 -12.35 -5.79 -36.02
N LEU A 311 -11.71 -4.79 -36.64
CA LEU A 311 -11.53 -4.74 -38.10
C LEU A 311 -10.74 -5.94 -38.63
N ILE A 312 -9.63 -6.29 -37.98
CA ILE A 312 -8.84 -7.49 -38.33
C ILE A 312 -9.72 -8.74 -38.24
N ARG A 313 -10.46 -8.93 -37.14
CA ARG A 313 -11.36 -10.08 -36.97
C ARG A 313 -12.44 -10.14 -38.06
N ASN A 314 -13.01 -9.00 -38.44
CA ASN A 314 -14.03 -8.94 -39.48
C ASN A 314 -13.44 -9.25 -40.87
N ARG A 315 -12.22 -8.79 -41.18
CA ARG A 315 -11.53 -9.03 -42.46
C ARG A 315 -11.14 -10.50 -42.67
N HIS A 316 -10.81 -11.21 -41.58
CA HIS A 316 -10.40 -12.62 -41.63
C HIS A 316 -11.53 -13.59 -41.25
N ARG A 317 -12.76 -13.12 -41.32
CA ARG A 317 -13.94 -13.91 -41.02
C ARG A 317 -14.14 -15.03 -42.06
N LEU A 318 -14.29 -16.26 -41.57
CA LEU A 318 -14.52 -17.43 -42.41
C LEU A 318 -16.02 -17.59 -42.71
N ASP A 319 -16.34 -17.86 -43.98
CA ASP A 319 -17.67 -18.31 -44.37
C ASP A 319 -17.75 -19.83 -44.33
N LEU A 320 -18.74 -20.32 -43.59
CA LEU A 320 -18.95 -21.75 -43.37
C LEU A 320 -20.23 -22.20 -44.06
N GLN A 321 -20.12 -23.30 -44.82
CA GLN A 321 -21.23 -24.09 -45.31
C GLN A 321 -21.28 -25.39 -44.51
N LEU A 322 -22.37 -25.60 -43.77
CA LEU A 322 -22.61 -26.83 -43.01
C LEU A 322 -23.46 -27.78 -43.84
N THR A 323 -23.02 -29.03 -43.96
CA THR A 323 -23.81 -30.13 -44.52
C THR A 323 -23.90 -31.23 -43.46
N ALA A 324 -25.11 -31.59 -43.04
CA ALA A 324 -25.32 -32.65 -42.07
C ALA A 324 -25.83 -33.92 -42.73
N HIS A 325 -25.27 -35.05 -42.31
CA HIS A 325 -25.64 -36.38 -42.77
C HIS A 325 -25.96 -37.26 -41.56
N GLY A 326 -27.07 -38.00 -41.62
CA GLY A 326 -27.43 -39.00 -40.61
C GLY A 326 -28.13 -40.15 -41.31
N GLU A 327 -27.52 -41.33 -41.31
CA GLU A 327 -28.09 -42.52 -41.99
C GLU A 327 -29.36 -43.00 -41.29
N ASP A 328 -29.37 -43.00 -39.95
CA ASP A 328 -30.49 -43.51 -39.16
C ASP A 328 -31.50 -42.44 -38.73
N ASN A 329 -31.11 -41.16 -38.65
CA ASN A 329 -31.94 -40.07 -38.12
C ASN A 329 -31.72 -38.73 -38.85
N PRO A 330 -32.16 -38.59 -40.13
CA PRO A 330 -31.87 -37.41 -40.94
C PRO A 330 -32.49 -36.11 -40.40
N LYS A 331 -33.70 -36.18 -39.81
CA LYS A 331 -34.37 -35.01 -39.20
C LYS A 331 -33.59 -34.46 -38.00
N LEU A 332 -32.98 -35.34 -37.21
CA LEU A 332 -32.18 -34.96 -36.05
C LEU A 332 -30.86 -34.33 -36.48
N ALA A 333 -30.26 -34.84 -37.56
CA ALA A 333 -29.05 -34.28 -38.16
C ALA A 333 -29.30 -32.87 -38.71
N GLU A 334 -30.43 -32.66 -39.39
CA GLU A 334 -30.85 -31.34 -39.88
C GLU A 334 -31.13 -30.36 -38.73
N ALA A 335 -31.87 -30.77 -37.69
CA ALA A 335 -32.10 -29.94 -36.51
C ALA A 335 -30.79 -29.56 -35.79
N LEU A 336 -29.84 -30.51 -35.66
CA LEU A 336 -28.53 -30.22 -35.11
C LEU A 336 -27.76 -29.22 -35.99
N ALA A 337 -27.82 -29.37 -37.31
CA ALA A 337 -27.19 -28.45 -38.26
C ALA A 337 -27.76 -27.03 -38.12
N ASP A 338 -29.07 -26.89 -38.02
CA ASP A 338 -29.76 -25.61 -37.86
C ASP A 338 -29.40 -24.93 -36.54
N ILE A 339 -29.39 -25.68 -35.42
CA ILE A 339 -28.99 -25.15 -34.11
C ILE A 339 -27.52 -24.73 -34.12
N ILE A 340 -26.64 -25.51 -34.75
CA ILE A 340 -25.22 -25.17 -34.90
C ILE A 340 -25.07 -23.93 -35.78
N GLN A 341 -25.75 -23.88 -36.92
CA GLN A 341 -25.72 -22.73 -37.82
C GLN A 341 -26.23 -21.48 -37.12
N ASP A 342 -27.33 -21.58 -36.37
CA ASP A 342 -27.88 -20.48 -35.57
C ASP A 342 -26.88 -20.04 -34.49
N LYS A 343 -26.31 -20.96 -33.70
CA LYS A 343 -25.29 -20.62 -32.69
C LYS A 343 -24.03 -19.99 -33.29
N LEU A 344 -23.53 -20.53 -34.40
CA LEU A 344 -22.45 -19.92 -35.16
C LEU A 344 -22.87 -18.55 -35.72
N SER A 345 -24.15 -18.38 -36.10
CA SER A 345 -24.67 -17.13 -36.64
C SER A 345 -24.96 -16.04 -35.59
N ARG A 346 -25.32 -16.41 -34.36
CA ARG A 346 -25.43 -15.47 -33.23
C ARG A 346 -24.06 -14.93 -32.84
N HIS A 347 -23.00 -15.70 -33.09
CA HIS A 347 -21.62 -15.21 -33.07
C HIS A 347 -21.17 -14.51 -34.36
N ARG A 348 -21.95 -14.58 -35.46
CA ARG A 348 -21.71 -13.88 -36.75
C ARG A 348 -22.17 -12.42 -36.75
N GLN A 349 -22.97 -11.91 -35.81
CA GLN A 349 -23.49 -10.54 -35.95
C GLN A 349 -22.52 -9.43 -35.49
N ALA A 350 -21.58 -9.08 -36.38
CA ALA A 350 -21.09 -7.72 -36.67
C ALA A 350 -20.33 -7.73 -38.01
N ALA A 351 -20.65 -6.79 -38.90
CA ALA A 351 -20.54 -6.84 -40.38
C ALA A 351 -19.14 -6.81 -41.04
N LEU A 352 -18.99 -7.44 -42.21
CA LEU A 352 -18.95 -6.84 -43.57
C LEU A 352 -18.67 -7.93 -44.62
N GLY A 353 -19.26 -7.78 -45.81
CA GLY A 353 -19.37 -8.81 -46.84
C GLY A 353 -18.05 -9.23 -47.48
N PHE A 354 -17.89 -10.54 -47.64
CA PHE A 354 -16.90 -11.16 -48.52
C PHE A 354 -17.59 -12.27 -49.34
N GLU A 355 -17.02 -12.59 -50.49
CA GLU A 355 -17.57 -13.61 -51.40
C GLU A 355 -17.28 -15.05 -50.93
N PRO A 356 -18.21 -15.99 -51.17
CA PRO A 356 -18.20 -17.32 -50.57
C PRO A 356 -17.24 -18.28 -51.27
N GLY A 357 -16.01 -18.35 -50.77
CA GLY A 357 -15.08 -19.48 -50.99
C GLY A 357 -15.10 -20.48 -49.84
N GLY A 358 -16.29 -20.74 -49.28
CA GLY A 358 -16.46 -21.27 -47.92
C GLY A 358 -15.94 -22.69 -47.71
N GLU A 359 -15.22 -22.88 -46.60
CA GLU A 359 -14.86 -24.22 -46.12
C GLU A 359 -16.15 -25.00 -45.82
N ARG A 360 -16.26 -26.20 -46.40
CA ARG A 360 -17.39 -27.11 -46.19
C ARG A 360 -17.10 -28.07 -45.05
N ILE A 361 -17.94 -28.02 -44.02
CA ILE A 361 -17.88 -28.93 -42.87
C ILE A 361 -19.01 -29.95 -43.01
N ALA A 362 -18.64 -31.24 -43.03
CA ALA A 362 -19.58 -32.33 -42.90
C ALA A 362 -19.73 -32.68 -41.41
N ILE A 363 -20.98 -32.71 -40.92
CA ILE A 363 -21.32 -33.20 -39.58
C ILE A 363 -22.08 -34.50 -39.75
N THR A 364 -21.61 -35.57 -39.12
CA THR A 364 -22.25 -36.88 -39.11
C THR A 364 -22.78 -37.17 -37.72
N LEU A 365 -24.05 -37.56 -37.63
CA LEU A 365 -24.59 -38.13 -36.40
C LEU A 365 -24.33 -39.63 -36.41
N ASP A 366 -23.47 -40.10 -35.49
CA ASP A 366 -22.97 -41.47 -35.50
C ASP A 366 -23.88 -42.41 -34.68
N ALA A 367 -24.36 -41.98 -33.51
CA ALA A 367 -25.25 -42.77 -32.66
C ALA A 367 -26.04 -41.92 -31.65
N LEU A 368 -27.30 -42.30 -31.39
CA LEU A 368 -28.12 -41.79 -30.28
C LEU A 368 -28.55 -42.98 -29.42
N ASP A 369 -28.15 -42.99 -28.14
CA ASP A 369 -28.49 -44.05 -27.18
C ASP A 369 -29.45 -43.51 -26.11
N LEU A 370 -30.66 -44.08 -26.07
CA LEU A 370 -31.77 -43.73 -25.19
C LEU A 370 -32.12 -44.91 -24.26
N PRO A 371 -31.23 -45.33 -23.35
CA PRO A 371 -31.49 -46.48 -22.50
C PRO A 371 -32.67 -46.21 -21.55
N PRO A 372 -33.38 -47.25 -21.09
CA PRO A 372 -34.42 -47.10 -20.07
C PRO A 372 -33.83 -46.57 -18.76
N ALA A 373 -34.64 -45.87 -17.97
CA ALA A 373 -34.21 -45.40 -16.65
C ALA A 373 -33.84 -46.57 -15.74
N THR A 374 -32.68 -46.47 -15.11
CA THR A 374 -32.23 -47.40 -14.07
C THR A 374 -32.74 -46.94 -12.72
N VAL A 375 -33.26 -47.88 -11.92
CA VAL A 375 -33.75 -47.60 -10.57
C VAL A 375 -32.85 -48.31 -9.57
N THR A 376 -32.22 -47.55 -8.68
CA THR A 376 -31.42 -48.10 -7.59
C THR A 376 -32.04 -47.76 -6.25
N ALA A 377 -32.35 -48.77 -5.44
CA ALA A 377 -32.85 -48.61 -4.09
C ALA A 377 -31.69 -48.65 -3.09
N LYS A 378 -31.59 -47.63 -2.24
CA LYS A 378 -30.57 -47.56 -1.19
C LYS A 378 -31.21 -47.26 0.15
N GLN A 379 -31.00 -48.15 1.12
CA GLN A 379 -31.42 -47.89 2.50
C GLN A 379 -30.43 -46.92 3.16
N LEU A 380 -30.95 -45.79 3.65
CA LEU A 380 -30.18 -44.71 4.25
C LEU A 380 -30.69 -44.45 5.67
N LYS A 381 -29.78 -43.96 6.53
CA LYS A 381 -30.11 -43.46 7.86
C LYS A 381 -29.87 -41.95 7.87
N HIS A 382 -30.92 -41.16 8.03
CA HIS A 382 -30.80 -39.72 8.22
C HIS A 382 -30.60 -39.41 9.71
N PRO A 383 -29.44 -38.89 10.12
CA PRO A 383 -29.31 -38.31 11.44
C PRO A 383 -30.10 -37.01 11.49
N TYR A 384 -31.00 -36.86 12.46
CA TYR A 384 -31.63 -35.57 12.75
C TYR A 384 -31.39 -35.21 14.21
N THR A 385 -31.32 -33.92 14.47
CA THR A 385 -31.02 -33.41 15.81
C THR A 385 -32.31 -33.01 16.49
N VAL A 386 -32.64 -33.69 17.57
CA VAL A 386 -33.70 -33.27 18.47
C VAL A 386 -33.10 -32.27 19.44
N HIS A 387 -33.63 -31.06 19.41
CA HIS A 387 -33.34 -30.01 20.37
C HIS A 387 -34.31 -30.16 21.53
N TYR A 388 -33.79 -30.27 22.75
CA TYR A 388 -34.59 -30.24 23.96
C TYR A 388 -33.91 -29.38 25.01
N ASP A 389 -34.69 -28.55 25.67
CA ASP A 389 -34.18 -27.62 26.66
C ASP A 389 -34.01 -28.33 28.00
N VAL A 390 -32.83 -28.21 28.60
CA VAL A 390 -32.56 -28.70 29.96
C VAL A 390 -32.16 -27.55 30.87
N PRO A 391 -32.46 -27.61 32.18
CA PRO A 391 -32.04 -26.58 33.12
C PRO A 391 -30.52 -26.34 33.10
N ASN A 392 -30.12 -25.07 33.17
CA ASN A 392 -28.71 -24.71 33.15
C ASN A 392 -28.07 -24.82 34.55
N HIS A 393 -27.41 -25.94 34.82
CA HIS A 393 -26.67 -26.20 36.07
C HIS A 393 -25.55 -25.19 36.40
N GLU A 394 -25.18 -24.29 35.47
CA GLU A 394 -24.26 -23.18 35.77
C GLU A 394 -24.91 -22.15 36.70
N ILE A 395 -26.24 -21.98 36.65
CA ILE A 395 -26.99 -21.07 37.51
C ILE A 395 -26.79 -21.46 38.97
N ASP A 396 -27.04 -22.73 39.32
CA ASP A 396 -26.86 -23.23 40.69
C ASP A 396 -25.43 -23.01 41.22
N ARG A 397 -24.42 -23.20 40.36
CA ARG A 397 -23.01 -22.97 40.72
C ARG A 397 -22.70 -21.49 40.96
N LEU A 398 -23.24 -20.61 40.11
CA LEU A 398 -23.05 -19.17 40.22
C LEU A 398 -23.79 -18.62 41.45
N GLU A 399 -24.99 -19.11 41.75
CA GLU A 399 -25.73 -18.78 42.98
C GLU A 399 -24.95 -19.20 44.23
N HIS A 400 -24.44 -20.43 44.26
CA HIS A 400 -23.62 -20.89 45.39
C HIS A 400 -22.34 -20.07 45.56
N LYS A 401 -21.67 -19.73 44.45
CA LYS A 401 -20.49 -18.86 44.47
C LYS A 401 -20.82 -17.45 44.94
N LEU A 402 -21.97 -16.90 44.54
CA LEU A 402 -22.42 -15.58 44.96
C LEU A 402 -22.63 -15.54 46.48
N ALA A 403 -23.32 -16.54 47.03
CA ALA A 403 -23.52 -16.69 48.47
C ALA A 403 -22.20 -16.76 49.25
N SER A 404 -21.22 -17.54 48.76
CA SER A 404 -19.89 -17.62 49.38
C SER A 404 -19.13 -16.28 49.36
N ILE A 405 -19.28 -15.48 48.30
CA ILE A 405 -18.67 -14.14 48.23
C ILE A 405 -19.37 -13.19 49.19
N ASP A 406 -20.70 -13.25 49.30
CA ASP A 406 -21.46 -12.44 50.27
C ASP A 406 -21.02 -12.69 51.71
N ASP A 407 -20.80 -13.96 52.08
CA ASP A 407 -20.26 -14.32 53.40
C ASP A 407 -18.88 -13.71 53.64
N CYS A 408 -18.00 -13.75 52.63
CA CYS A 408 -16.66 -13.15 52.68
C CYS A 408 -16.73 -11.62 52.83
N ILE A 409 -17.59 -10.95 52.08
CA ILE A 409 -17.83 -9.50 52.18
C ILE A 409 -18.30 -9.13 53.59
N ASN A 410 -19.23 -9.92 54.16
CA ASN A 410 -19.76 -9.70 55.51
C ASN A 410 -18.69 -9.92 56.59
N GLU A 411 -17.81 -10.91 56.43
CA GLU A 411 -16.67 -11.13 57.33
C GLU A 411 -15.65 -9.98 57.26
N LEU A 412 -15.25 -9.58 56.04
CA LEU A 412 -14.31 -8.49 55.82
C LEU A 412 -14.87 -7.15 56.33
N SER A 413 -16.17 -6.89 56.13
CA SER A 413 -16.82 -5.70 56.67
C SER A 413 -16.73 -5.66 58.19
N ARG A 414 -17.01 -6.78 58.88
CA ARG A 414 -16.86 -6.88 60.34
C ARG A 414 -15.41 -6.66 60.78
N LYS A 415 -14.45 -7.25 60.05
CA LYS A 415 -13.01 -7.10 60.31
C LYS A 415 -12.55 -5.65 60.14
N ILE A 416 -13.00 -4.97 59.08
CA ILE A 416 -12.74 -3.54 58.84
C ILE A 416 -13.30 -2.71 59.99
N SER A 417 -14.58 -2.88 60.36
CA SER A 417 -15.16 -2.12 61.48
C SER A 417 -14.42 -2.35 62.80
N HIS A 418 -13.99 -3.59 63.08
CA HIS A 418 -13.19 -3.89 64.26
C HIS A 418 -11.81 -3.20 64.22
N LEU A 419 -11.13 -3.25 63.07
CA LEU A 419 -9.82 -2.62 62.87
C LEU A 419 -9.92 -1.09 62.92
N GLU A 420 -10.97 -0.49 62.38
CA GLU A 420 -11.26 0.95 62.47
C GLU A 420 -11.48 1.35 63.93
N HIS A 421 -12.31 0.62 64.66
CA HIS A 421 -12.54 0.87 66.08
C HIS A 421 -11.24 0.77 66.89
N ARG A 422 -10.45 -0.29 66.66
CA ARG A 422 -9.14 -0.47 67.31
C ARG A 422 -8.15 0.63 66.91
N TYR A 423 -8.12 1.01 65.64
CA TYR A 423 -7.30 2.12 65.15
C TYR A 423 -7.68 3.42 65.86
N HIS A 424 -8.97 3.72 65.98
CA HIS A 424 -9.45 4.90 66.72
C HIS A 424 -9.10 4.87 68.20
N ILE A 425 -9.24 3.73 68.88
CA ILE A 425 -8.82 3.58 70.29
C ILE A 425 -7.32 3.84 70.42
N LEU A 426 -6.49 3.16 69.61
CA LEU A 426 -5.04 3.30 69.69
C LEU A 426 -4.58 4.71 69.33
N HIS A 427 -5.21 5.32 68.32
CA HIS A 427 -4.94 6.70 67.93
C HIS A 427 -5.39 7.72 69.00
N ALA A 428 -6.49 7.45 69.71
CA ALA A 428 -6.95 8.28 70.83
C ALA A 428 -6.05 8.11 72.08
N GLN A 429 -5.53 6.91 72.32
CA GLN A 429 -4.59 6.61 73.41
C GLN A 429 -3.19 7.20 73.15
N HIS A 430 -2.82 7.40 71.88
CA HIS A 430 -1.54 7.97 71.47
C HIS A 430 -1.74 9.21 70.55
N PRO A 431 -2.31 10.31 71.07
CA PRO A 431 -2.67 11.50 70.28
C PRO A 431 -1.46 12.36 69.90
N HIS A 432 -0.30 12.07 70.48
CA HIS A 432 0.97 12.71 70.17
C HIS A 432 1.66 11.74 69.18
N GLY A 433 1.80 12.15 67.91
CA GLY A 433 2.22 11.36 66.73
C GLY A 433 3.38 10.33 66.80
N PRO A 434 4.15 10.08 65.72
CA PRO A 434 5.12 8.96 65.64
C PRO A 434 6.48 9.01 66.40
N GLU A 435 6.80 10.06 67.15
CA GLU A 435 8.09 10.33 67.84
C GLU A 435 8.25 9.82 69.29
N CYS A 436 7.21 9.31 69.96
CA CYS A 436 7.39 8.49 71.17
C CYS A 436 7.45 7.06 70.67
N GLY A 437 8.53 6.33 70.99
CA GLY A 437 8.94 5.02 70.46
C GLY A 437 7.97 3.84 70.59
N CYS A 438 6.65 4.06 70.49
CA CYS A 438 5.61 3.07 70.29
C CYS A 438 4.82 3.26 68.95
N PRO A 439 5.44 3.38 67.75
CA PRO A 439 4.69 3.62 66.50
C PRO A 439 4.25 2.34 65.79
N HIS A 440 4.73 1.17 66.23
CA HIS A 440 4.60 -0.07 65.46
C HIS A 440 3.17 -0.62 65.43
N GLU A 441 2.39 -0.49 66.51
CA GLU A 441 1.07 -1.11 66.58
C GLU A 441 0.00 -0.34 65.81
N VAL A 442 -0.06 0.98 65.93
CA VAL A 442 -0.98 1.83 65.15
C VAL A 442 -0.72 1.66 63.65
N HIS A 443 0.55 1.69 63.24
CA HIS A 443 0.91 1.52 61.83
C HIS A 443 0.66 0.10 61.32
N ARG A 444 0.78 -0.92 62.19
CA ARG A 444 0.39 -2.30 61.87
C ARG A 444 -1.12 -2.44 61.69
N VAL A 445 -1.92 -1.90 62.60
CA VAL A 445 -3.39 -1.93 62.50
C VAL A 445 -3.86 -1.13 61.28
N HIS A 446 -3.21 0.00 60.98
CA HIS A 446 -3.50 0.78 59.76
C HIS A 446 -3.22 -0.01 58.48
N ARG A 447 -2.05 -0.64 58.36
CA ARG A 447 -1.74 -1.51 57.21
C ARG A 447 -2.70 -2.69 57.09
N GLN A 448 -3.07 -3.32 58.23
CA GLN A 448 -4.07 -4.39 58.24
C GLN A 448 -5.46 -3.89 57.80
N LEU A 449 -5.82 -2.65 58.15
CA LEU A 449 -7.06 -2.01 57.73
C LEU A 449 -7.05 -1.69 56.24
N GLU A 450 -5.96 -1.13 55.71
CA GLU A 450 -5.80 -0.87 54.28
C GLU A 450 -5.83 -2.18 53.46
N GLN A 451 -5.14 -3.21 53.93
CA GLN A 451 -5.18 -4.54 53.31
C GLN A 451 -6.60 -5.12 53.32
N ALA A 452 -7.29 -5.09 54.47
CA ALA A 452 -8.66 -5.58 54.56
C ALA A 452 -9.64 -4.79 53.67
N ARG A 453 -9.44 -3.46 53.53
CA ARG A 453 -10.21 -2.61 52.60
C ARG A 453 -9.94 -2.97 51.14
N CYS A 454 -8.69 -3.29 50.79
CA CYS A 454 -8.35 -3.79 49.45
C CYS A 454 -9.05 -5.13 49.18
N GLU A 455 -8.90 -6.11 50.08
CA GLU A 455 -9.56 -7.42 50.00
C GLU A 455 -11.09 -7.30 49.89
N TYR A 456 -11.70 -6.37 50.63
CA TYR A 456 -13.14 -6.09 50.56
C TYR A 456 -13.58 -5.50 49.22
N ASN A 457 -12.81 -4.57 48.66
CA ASN A 457 -13.10 -3.99 47.36
C ASN A 457 -12.97 -5.02 46.24
N ASP A 458 -11.98 -5.92 46.33
CA ASP A 458 -11.80 -7.03 45.40
C ASP A 458 -12.98 -8.01 45.47
N ALA A 459 -13.40 -8.40 46.68
CA ALA A 459 -14.57 -9.26 46.89
C ALA A 459 -15.87 -8.62 46.34
N ARG A 460 -16.06 -7.30 46.52
CA ARG A 460 -17.21 -6.58 45.93
C ARG A 460 -17.14 -6.50 44.40
N SER A 461 -15.95 -6.42 43.82
CA SER A 461 -15.75 -6.48 42.37
C SER A 461 -16.16 -7.84 41.84
N ASP A 462 -15.70 -8.90 42.51
CA ASP A 462 -16.05 -10.29 42.16
C ASP A 462 -17.54 -10.58 42.33
N HIS A 463 -18.16 -10.09 43.40
CA HIS A 463 -19.62 -10.20 43.59
C HIS A 463 -20.39 -9.57 42.42
N ARG A 464 -20.03 -8.34 42.00
CA ARG A 464 -20.66 -7.69 40.84
C ARG A 464 -20.49 -8.49 39.56
N ARG A 465 -19.30 -9.05 39.33
CA ARG A 465 -19.00 -9.88 38.15
C ARG A 465 -19.81 -11.18 38.15
N VAL A 466 -19.90 -11.89 39.27
CA VAL A 466 -20.67 -13.14 39.38
C VAL A 466 -22.17 -12.87 39.25
N ARG A 467 -22.69 -11.81 39.87
CA ARG A 467 -24.09 -11.41 39.77
C ARG A 467 -24.49 -11.01 38.34
N HIS A 468 -23.63 -10.27 37.66
CA HIS A 468 -23.85 -9.93 36.26
C HIS A 468 -23.87 -11.18 35.37
N ARG A 469 -22.92 -12.11 35.58
CA ARG A 469 -22.88 -13.39 34.87
C ARG A 469 -24.17 -14.18 35.11
N LEU A 470 -24.58 -14.35 36.37
CA LEU A 470 -25.81 -15.05 36.75
C LEU A 470 -27.05 -14.45 36.06
N ALA A 471 -27.19 -13.12 36.04
CA ALA A 471 -28.31 -12.44 35.38
C ALA A 471 -28.31 -12.61 33.85
N SER A 472 -27.14 -12.83 33.24
CA SER A 472 -26.99 -13.06 31.80
C SER A 472 -27.04 -14.55 31.40
N THR A 473 -26.97 -15.46 32.35
CA THR A 473 -26.96 -16.91 32.09
C THR A 473 -28.38 -17.40 31.77
N PRO A 474 -28.61 -18.03 30.61
CA PRO A 474 -29.93 -18.50 30.24
C PRO A 474 -30.41 -19.62 31.18
N THR A 475 -31.70 -19.59 31.53
CA THR A 475 -32.36 -20.55 32.46
C THR A 475 -32.32 -21.98 31.96
N PHE A 476 -32.39 -22.15 30.65
CA PHE A 476 -32.26 -23.44 29.99
C PHE A 476 -31.13 -23.39 28.98
N ILE A 477 -30.44 -24.52 28.84
CA ILE A 477 -29.53 -24.77 27.72
C ILE A 477 -30.18 -25.80 26.82
N THR A 478 -30.25 -25.49 25.54
CA THR A 478 -30.71 -26.45 24.54
C THR A 478 -29.64 -27.52 24.40
N LYS A 479 -29.99 -28.75 24.76
CA LYS A 479 -29.19 -29.93 24.42
C LYS A 479 -29.69 -30.53 23.13
N THR A 480 -28.75 -31.06 22.38
CA THR A 480 -28.99 -31.72 21.11
C THR A 480 -28.70 -33.19 21.26
N ARG A 481 -29.66 -34.04 20.91
CA ARG A 481 -29.40 -35.48 20.72
C ARG A 481 -29.66 -35.84 19.26
N THR A 482 -28.71 -36.54 18.67
CA THR A 482 -28.88 -37.07 17.31
C THR A 482 -29.68 -38.37 17.38
N GLU A 483 -30.81 -38.39 16.70
CA GLU A 483 -31.60 -39.58 16.42
C GLU A 483 -31.45 -39.97 14.96
N TYR A 484 -31.79 -41.21 14.61
CA TYR A 484 -31.64 -41.73 13.27
C TYR A 484 -32.98 -42.20 12.74
N TRP A 485 -33.42 -41.64 11.63
CA TRP A 485 -34.56 -42.14 10.86
C TRP A 485 -34.03 -42.97 9.69
N THR A 486 -34.53 -44.20 9.55
CA THR A 486 -34.16 -45.08 8.42
C THR A 486 -35.21 -44.96 7.33
N TYR A 487 -34.79 -44.67 6.10
CA TYR A 487 -35.65 -44.55 4.93
C TYR A 487 -34.99 -45.22 3.72
N THR A 488 -35.78 -45.57 2.71
CA THR A 488 -35.26 -46.10 1.44
C THR A 488 -35.32 -44.98 0.43
N ARG A 489 -34.18 -44.63 -0.18
CA ARG A 489 -34.15 -43.71 -1.32
C ARG A 489 -34.16 -44.53 -2.60
N LEU A 490 -35.14 -44.27 -3.46
CA LEU A 490 -35.19 -44.79 -4.82
C LEU A 490 -34.61 -43.73 -5.74
N ASP A 491 -33.41 -43.98 -6.25
CA ASP A 491 -32.74 -43.12 -7.22
C ASP A 491 -33.09 -43.60 -8.63
N HIS A 492 -33.82 -42.78 -9.38
CA HIS A 492 -34.08 -42.97 -10.80
C HIS A 492 -33.00 -42.22 -11.58
N ARG A 493 -32.30 -42.92 -12.45
CA ARG A 493 -31.26 -42.33 -13.29
C ARG A 493 -31.39 -42.80 -14.72
N ARG A 494 -31.47 -41.87 -15.64
CA ARG A 494 -31.42 -42.12 -17.08
C ARG A 494 -30.31 -41.30 -17.69
N THR A 495 -29.35 -41.95 -18.34
CA THR A 495 -28.29 -41.27 -19.07
C THR A 495 -28.52 -41.48 -20.55
N VAL A 496 -28.74 -40.40 -21.29
CA VAL A 496 -28.85 -40.42 -22.75
C VAL A 496 -27.52 -39.91 -23.32
N SER A 497 -27.03 -40.57 -24.37
CA SER A 497 -25.78 -40.17 -25.03
C SER A 497 -25.97 -39.94 -26.53
N LEU A 498 -25.28 -38.93 -27.06
CA LEU A 498 -25.22 -38.62 -28.48
C LEU A 498 -23.75 -38.64 -28.90
N LEU A 499 -23.43 -39.42 -29.92
CA LEU A 499 -22.16 -39.44 -30.61
C LEU A 499 -22.33 -38.77 -31.97
N ALA A 500 -21.50 -37.77 -32.24
CA ALA A 500 -21.43 -37.08 -33.51
C ALA A 500 -19.96 -36.94 -33.91
N SER A 501 -19.68 -36.92 -35.20
CA SER A 501 -18.36 -36.63 -35.73
C SER A 501 -18.44 -35.49 -36.73
N TYR A 502 -17.33 -34.77 -36.93
CA TYR A 502 -17.24 -33.75 -37.96
C TYR A 502 -15.95 -33.87 -38.74
N ALA A 503 -15.99 -33.51 -40.02
CA ALA A 503 -14.84 -33.50 -40.92
C ALA A 503 -14.84 -32.27 -41.83
N LEU A 504 -13.64 -31.75 -42.13
CA LEU A 504 -13.44 -30.70 -43.12
C LEU A 504 -13.28 -31.35 -44.51
N THR A 505 -14.28 -31.17 -45.36
CA THR A 505 -14.45 -32.00 -46.58
C THR A 505 -13.37 -31.79 -47.65
N GLU A 506 -12.63 -30.69 -47.64
CA GLU A 506 -11.67 -30.36 -48.71
C GLU A 506 -10.30 -31.05 -48.57
N GLN A 507 -9.98 -31.72 -47.46
CA GLN A 507 -8.61 -32.22 -47.22
C GLN A 507 -8.50 -33.67 -46.76
N GLY A 508 -9.59 -34.44 -46.78
CA GLY A 508 -9.57 -35.81 -46.25
C GLY A 508 -9.19 -35.85 -44.76
N THR A 509 -9.48 -34.77 -44.02
CA THR A 509 -9.22 -34.68 -42.59
C THR A 509 -10.01 -35.77 -41.88
N PRO A 510 -9.38 -36.56 -40.98
CA PRO A 510 -10.08 -37.62 -40.27
C PRO A 510 -11.26 -37.02 -39.48
N ALA A 511 -12.38 -37.75 -39.45
CA ALA A 511 -13.53 -37.34 -38.66
C ALA A 511 -13.16 -37.27 -37.18
N HIS A 512 -13.47 -36.15 -36.54
CA HIS A 512 -13.22 -35.95 -35.11
C HIS A 512 -14.47 -36.36 -34.32
N PRO A 513 -14.44 -37.47 -33.56
CA PRO A 513 -15.60 -37.91 -32.80
C PRO A 513 -15.80 -37.03 -31.56
N LEU A 514 -17.06 -36.74 -31.26
CA LEU A 514 -17.52 -36.00 -30.10
C LEU A 514 -18.69 -36.75 -29.47
N SER A 515 -18.59 -37.02 -28.18
CA SER A 515 -19.69 -37.56 -27.40
C SER A 515 -20.23 -36.50 -26.44
N THR A 516 -21.53 -36.48 -26.23
CA THR A 516 -22.17 -35.69 -25.18
C THR A 516 -23.18 -36.56 -24.47
N GLU A 517 -23.35 -36.34 -23.16
CA GLU A 517 -24.30 -37.09 -22.35
C GLU A 517 -25.18 -36.12 -21.55
N VAL A 518 -26.45 -36.46 -21.42
CA VAL A 518 -27.40 -35.82 -20.51
C VAL A 518 -27.87 -36.89 -19.55
N THR A 519 -27.64 -36.65 -18.26
CA THR A 519 -28.19 -37.50 -17.20
C THR A 519 -29.40 -36.80 -16.60
N ASP A 520 -30.56 -37.45 -16.67
CA ASP A 520 -31.72 -37.12 -15.85
C ASP A 520 -31.67 -37.92 -14.56
N HIS A 521 -31.88 -37.23 -13.45
CA HIS A 521 -31.86 -37.84 -12.14
C HIS A 521 -32.99 -37.29 -11.31
N ASP A 522 -33.84 -38.18 -10.83
CA ASP A 522 -34.86 -37.88 -9.84
C ASP A 522 -34.78 -38.94 -8.72
N ALA A 523 -35.17 -38.57 -7.52
CA ALA A 523 -35.14 -39.45 -6.37
C ALA A 523 -36.40 -39.30 -5.54
N THR A 524 -37.01 -40.42 -5.19
CA THR A 524 -38.13 -40.45 -4.25
C THR A 524 -37.76 -41.23 -3.00
N LEU A 525 -38.47 -40.94 -1.92
CA LEU A 525 -38.23 -41.56 -0.62
C LEU A 525 -39.40 -42.48 -0.26
N GLU A 526 -39.10 -43.71 0.13
CA GLU A 526 -40.07 -44.60 0.78
C GLU A 526 -39.90 -44.55 2.30
N ASN A 527 -41.00 -44.82 3.02
CA ASN A 527 -41.08 -44.75 4.49
C ASN A 527 -40.89 -43.34 5.08
N ILE A 528 -41.47 -42.33 4.42
CA ILE A 528 -41.43 -40.93 4.85
C ILE A 528 -42.14 -40.73 6.20
N ARG A 529 -41.45 -40.10 7.15
CA ARG A 529 -42.03 -39.65 8.42
C ARG A 529 -42.86 -38.40 8.23
N ARG A 530 -44.16 -38.58 7.95
CA ARG A 530 -45.14 -37.49 7.79
C ARG A 530 -45.29 -36.62 9.03
N ASP A 531 -45.01 -37.17 10.21
CA ASP A 531 -45.03 -36.46 11.50
C ASP A 531 -43.90 -35.43 11.64
N LEU A 532 -42.86 -35.50 10.80
CA LEU A 532 -41.81 -34.47 10.67
C LEU A 532 -42.13 -33.44 9.58
N GLY A 533 -43.36 -33.44 9.04
CA GLY A 533 -43.79 -32.50 7.99
C GLY A 533 -43.28 -32.82 6.58
N LEU A 534 -42.76 -34.03 6.37
CA LEU A 534 -42.28 -34.49 5.06
C LEU A 534 -43.43 -35.10 4.24
N HIS A 535 -43.52 -34.74 2.97
CA HIS A 535 -44.53 -35.23 2.04
C HIS A 535 -43.88 -36.09 0.93
N GLU A 536 -44.67 -36.98 0.34
CA GLU A 536 -44.26 -37.75 -0.83
C GLU A 536 -44.13 -36.82 -2.04
N ASP A 537 -42.96 -36.84 -2.68
CA ASP A 537 -42.71 -36.15 -3.95
C ASP A 537 -42.86 -37.17 -5.09
N PRO A 538 -43.86 -37.02 -5.98
CA PRO A 538 -44.04 -37.94 -7.09
C PRO A 538 -42.87 -37.81 -8.06
N LEU A 539 -42.27 -38.95 -8.44
CA LEU A 539 -41.22 -39.00 -9.45
C LEU A 539 -41.67 -38.35 -10.75
N ARG A 540 -40.88 -37.41 -11.24
CA ARG A 540 -41.06 -36.71 -12.51
C ARG A 540 -39.77 -36.77 -13.31
N MET A 541 -39.55 -37.91 -13.96
CA MET A 541 -38.55 -38.01 -15.01
C MET A 541 -38.97 -37.16 -16.21
N ARG A 542 -38.00 -36.52 -16.86
CA ARG A 542 -38.22 -35.77 -18.10
C ARG A 542 -38.55 -36.70 -19.25
N SER A 543 -39.29 -36.18 -20.22
CA SER A 543 -39.64 -36.94 -21.42
C SER A 543 -38.40 -37.17 -22.30
N ASP A 544 -38.47 -38.16 -23.19
CA ASP A 544 -37.41 -38.44 -24.16
C ASP A 544 -37.11 -37.21 -25.02
N ASP A 545 -38.16 -36.47 -25.41
CA ASP A 545 -38.05 -35.26 -26.22
C ASP A 545 -37.28 -34.16 -25.47
N ASP A 546 -37.58 -33.92 -24.19
CA ASP A 546 -36.86 -32.93 -23.36
C ASP A 546 -35.36 -33.27 -23.22
N LEU A 547 -35.04 -34.56 -23.11
CA LEU A 547 -33.67 -35.04 -22.97
C LEU A 547 -32.91 -34.95 -24.30
N VAL A 548 -33.57 -35.24 -25.42
CA VAL A 548 -33.01 -35.08 -26.76
C VAL A 548 -32.74 -33.60 -27.06
N ASP A 549 -33.66 -32.69 -26.72
CA ASP A 549 -33.47 -31.25 -26.91
C ASP A 549 -32.27 -30.70 -26.12
N GLU A 550 -32.13 -31.06 -24.83
CA GLU A 550 -30.96 -30.67 -24.03
C GLU A 550 -29.67 -31.26 -24.61
N LEU A 551 -29.72 -32.50 -25.09
CA LEU A 551 -28.56 -33.19 -25.66
C LEU A 551 -28.11 -32.55 -26.97
N LEU A 552 -29.04 -32.16 -27.83
CA LEU A 552 -28.78 -31.39 -29.05
C LEU A 552 -28.21 -30.00 -28.71
N ASP A 553 -28.74 -29.32 -27.70
CA ASP A 553 -28.23 -28.01 -27.27
C ASP A 553 -26.78 -28.11 -26.74
N LYS A 554 -26.48 -29.13 -25.93
CA LYS A 554 -25.11 -29.37 -25.44
C LYS A 554 -24.17 -29.78 -26.56
N MET A 555 -24.60 -30.71 -27.43
CA MET A 555 -23.79 -31.19 -28.55
C MET A 555 -23.50 -30.06 -29.54
N SER A 556 -24.50 -29.26 -29.91
CA SER A 556 -24.31 -28.10 -30.78
C SER A 556 -23.37 -27.05 -30.17
N SER A 557 -23.47 -26.80 -28.85
CA SER A 557 -22.55 -25.89 -28.14
C SER A 557 -21.11 -26.42 -28.13
N ARG A 558 -20.93 -27.73 -28.00
CA ARG A 558 -19.61 -28.39 -28.05
C ARG A 558 -19.04 -28.34 -29.47
N LEU A 559 -19.80 -28.79 -30.46
CA LEU A 559 -19.42 -28.75 -31.88
C LEU A 559 -19.06 -27.33 -32.31
N ALA A 560 -19.88 -26.32 -32.01
CA ALA A 560 -19.59 -24.94 -32.37
C ALA A 560 -18.30 -24.41 -31.75
N ARG A 561 -17.93 -24.88 -30.54
CA ARG A 561 -16.68 -24.52 -29.86
C ARG A 561 -15.46 -25.20 -30.50
N GLU A 562 -15.55 -26.50 -30.74
CA GLU A 562 -14.49 -27.29 -31.38
C GLU A 562 -14.22 -26.82 -32.81
N LEU A 563 -15.29 -26.62 -33.60
CA LEU A 563 -15.19 -26.06 -34.95
C LEU A 563 -14.53 -24.69 -34.94
N ARG A 564 -14.93 -23.81 -34.02
CA ARG A 564 -14.28 -22.49 -33.89
C ARG A 564 -12.79 -22.63 -33.59
N HIS A 565 -12.43 -23.49 -32.65
CA HIS A 565 -11.03 -23.72 -32.29
C HIS A 565 -10.21 -24.22 -33.48
N HIS A 566 -10.68 -25.25 -34.18
CA HIS A 566 -10.01 -25.81 -35.36
C HIS A 566 -9.89 -24.80 -36.51
N LEU A 567 -10.97 -24.09 -36.83
CA LEU A 567 -10.98 -23.08 -37.89
C LEU A 567 -10.05 -21.91 -37.58
N SER A 568 -10.04 -21.43 -36.33
CA SER A 568 -9.10 -20.41 -35.88
C SER A 568 -7.66 -20.88 -36.03
N HIS A 569 -7.32 -22.08 -35.54
CA HIS A 569 -5.96 -22.63 -35.69
C HIS A 569 -5.53 -22.72 -37.15
N ARG A 570 -6.38 -23.27 -38.02
CA ARG A 570 -6.10 -23.37 -39.45
C ARG A 570 -5.87 -22.00 -40.09
N ARG A 571 -6.69 -21.01 -39.75
CA ARG A 571 -6.54 -19.65 -40.27
C ARG A 571 -5.26 -18.97 -39.77
N VAL A 572 -4.91 -19.19 -38.50
CA VAL A 572 -3.63 -18.74 -37.93
C VAL A 572 -2.46 -19.34 -38.72
N ASP A 573 -2.48 -20.64 -38.99
CA ASP A 573 -1.42 -21.30 -39.77
C ASP A 573 -1.34 -20.77 -41.21
N GLN A 574 -2.48 -20.53 -41.86
CA GLN A 574 -2.52 -19.89 -43.19
C GLN A 574 -1.91 -18.49 -43.18
N LEU A 575 -2.26 -17.66 -42.18
CA LEU A 575 -1.76 -16.30 -42.06
C LEU A 575 -0.26 -16.27 -41.73
N LEU A 576 0.23 -17.21 -40.92
CA LEU A 576 1.66 -17.35 -40.67
C LEU A 576 2.41 -17.78 -41.94
N ALA A 577 1.87 -18.75 -42.68
CA ALA A 577 2.45 -19.16 -43.97
C ALA A 577 2.43 -18.03 -45.01
N GLU A 578 1.36 -17.23 -45.05
CA GLU A 578 1.25 -16.04 -45.88
C GLU A 578 2.28 -14.98 -45.46
N ALA A 579 2.43 -14.74 -44.16
CA ALA A 579 3.44 -13.83 -43.63
C ALA A 579 4.86 -14.22 -44.04
N ASP A 580 5.20 -15.51 -43.94
CA ASP A 580 6.53 -16.00 -44.30
C ASP A 580 6.79 -15.89 -45.82
N ARG A 581 5.76 -16.05 -46.66
CA ARG A 581 5.86 -15.79 -48.10
C ARG A 581 6.07 -14.32 -48.43
N LEU A 582 5.37 -13.43 -47.71
CA LEU A 582 5.43 -11.99 -47.94
C LEU A 582 6.67 -11.33 -47.32
N GLN A 583 7.37 -12.00 -46.40
CA GLN A 583 8.47 -11.42 -45.61
C GLN A 583 9.57 -10.74 -46.45
N SER A 584 9.83 -11.23 -47.67
CA SER A 584 10.84 -10.69 -48.58
C SER A 584 10.29 -9.70 -49.62
N SER A 585 9.02 -9.81 -50.01
CA SER A 585 8.41 -9.01 -51.07
C SER A 585 7.62 -7.81 -50.54
N ASP A 586 6.92 -7.98 -49.42
CA ASP A 586 6.15 -6.95 -48.74
C ASP A 586 6.21 -7.18 -47.20
N PRO A 587 7.25 -6.63 -46.54
CA PRO A 587 7.45 -6.78 -45.11
C PRO A 587 6.30 -6.20 -44.27
N VAL A 588 5.56 -5.22 -44.79
CA VAL A 588 4.43 -4.59 -44.08
C VAL A 588 3.26 -5.56 -44.07
N ALA A 589 2.87 -6.08 -45.24
CA ALA A 589 1.82 -7.08 -45.34
C ALA A 589 2.16 -8.37 -44.57
N ALA A 590 3.43 -8.79 -44.57
CA ALA A 590 3.91 -9.91 -43.76
C ALA A 590 3.69 -9.67 -42.25
N ARG A 591 4.00 -8.47 -41.76
CA ARG A 591 3.78 -8.09 -40.38
C ARG A 591 2.30 -8.05 -40.03
N GLU A 592 1.46 -7.52 -40.92
CA GLU A 592 0.00 -7.52 -40.74
C GLU A 592 -0.57 -8.92 -40.62
N ALA A 593 -0.14 -9.85 -41.48
CA ALA A 593 -0.57 -11.24 -41.42
C ALA A 593 -0.17 -11.92 -40.09
N ARG A 594 1.02 -11.64 -39.55
CA ARG A 594 1.42 -12.13 -38.22
C ARG A 594 0.58 -11.55 -37.09
N ILE A 595 0.27 -10.26 -37.16
CA ILE A 595 -0.60 -9.59 -36.16
C ILE A 595 -2.02 -10.16 -36.22
N ALA A 596 -2.54 -10.39 -37.43
CA ALA A 596 -3.83 -11.04 -37.62
C ALA A 596 -3.84 -12.46 -37.04
N ALA A 597 -2.77 -13.23 -37.29
CA ALA A 597 -2.59 -14.55 -36.70
C ALA A 597 -2.55 -14.51 -35.16
N GLU A 598 -1.85 -13.54 -34.57
CA GLU A 598 -1.81 -13.36 -33.12
C GLU A 598 -3.18 -12.99 -32.54
N VAL A 599 -3.94 -12.11 -33.21
CA VAL A 599 -5.29 -11.70 -32.79
C VAL A 599 -6.31 -12.84 -32.87
N LEU A 600 -6.14 -13.76 -33.81
CA LEU A 600 -7.02 -14.90 -34.05
C LEU A 600 -6.63 -16.15 -33.26
N ARG A 601 -5.45 -16.16 -32.62
CA ARG A 601 -5.01 -17.26 -31.78
C ARG A 601 -5.98 -17.38 -30.57
N PRO A 602 -6.59 -18.57 -30.37
CA PRO A 602 -7.66 -18.76 -29.39
C PRO A 602 -7.24 -18.63 -27.93
#